data_AF-A0A973T935-F1
#
_entry.id   AF-A0A973T935-F1
#
_cell.length_a   1.000
_cell.length_b   1.000
_cell.length_c   1.000
_cell.angle_alpha   90.00
_cell.angle_beta   90.00
_cell.angle_gamma   90.00
#
_symmetry.space_group_name_H-M   'P 1'
#
loop_
_entity.id
_entity.type
_entity.pdbx_description
1 polymer ?
#
loop_
_entity_poly.entity_id
_entity_poly.type
_entity_poly.pdbx_seq_one_letter_code
_entity_poly.pdbx_strand_id
1 'polypeptide(L)'
;MDGKLRIRVWNEGRHEAVNEPPHIGEIYPDGIHGAIAAGLRPHYPEADITTAVLADEEHGLAEEVLVETDVLLWWGHMAHAEVSDAIVERVHRHVLGGMGLIVLHSGHFAKIFTKLLGTSCSLAWRNEGERELVWTVKPSHPIAEGVDNPIVIPEQEMYGELFDIPDPDDLIFISSFAGGEVFRSGVTFTRGKGRIFYFSPGDQEDPVYDHPQVQRVLANGVKWAAQPDLDRSAPEVRNAPRGWYETSAM
;
A
#
# COMPACT_ATOMS: atom_id res chain seq x y z
N MET A 1 18.77 -10.15 11.74
CA MET A 1 18.49 -9.30 12.93
C MET A 1 17.34 -9.94 13.69
N ASP A 2 17.37 -9.95 15.01
CA ASP A 2 16.36 -10.59 15.88
C ASP A 2 15.13 -9.67 16.10
N GLY A 3 14.74 -8.96 15.04
CA GLY A 3 13.78 -7.85 15.10
C GLY A 3 12.37 -8.26 14.68
N LYS A 4 11.43 -8.04 15.57
CA LYS A 4 9.98 -7.97 15.34
C LYS A 4 9.70 -7.12 14.09
N LEU A 5 8.91 -7.64 13.13
CA LEU A 5 8.53 -6.93 11.90
C LEU A 5 7.76 -5.65 12.27
N ARG A 6 8.15 -4.48 11.74
CA ARG A 6 7.53 -3.18 12.07
C ARG A 6 6.68 -2.69 10.90
N ILE A 7 5.38 -2.64 11.13
CA ILE A 7 4.36 -2.29 10.14
C ILE A 7 3.71 -0.99 10.58
N ARG A 8 3.68 0.00 9.69
CA ARG A 8 2.94 1.25 9.89
C ARG A 8 1.77 1.31 8.93
N VAL A 9 0.57 1.49 9.45
CA VAL A 9 -0.65 1.73 8.66
C VAL A 9 -0.95 3.22 8.70
N TRP A 10 -0.69 3.92 7.60
CA TRP A 10 -1.02 5.32 7.44
C TRP A 10 -2.37 5.48 6.75
N ASN A 11 -3.23 6.28 7.34
CA ASN A 11 -4.54 6.63 6.82
C ASN A 11 -4.71 8.14 6.81
N GLU A 12 -5.36 8.69 5.79
CA GLU A 12 -5.64 10.11 5.75
C GLU A 12 -6.45 10.59 6.98
N GLY A 13 -7.40 9.79 7.45
CA GLY A 13 -8.19 10.08 8.66
C GLY A 13 -9.19 11.23 8.50
N ARG A 14 -9.38 11.76 7.28
CA ARG A 14 -10.24 12.91 7.01
C ARG A 14 -11.71 12.51 6.97
N HIS A 15 -12.05 11.49 6.18
CA HIS A 15 -13.41 10.95 6.08
C HIS A 15 -13.98 10.63 7.47
N GLU A 16 -13.19 9.97 8.32
CA GLU A 16 -13.59 9.66 9.70
C GLU A 16 -13.74 10.91 10.58
N ALA A 17 -12.83 11.89 10.43
CA ALA A 17 -12.86 13.12 11.22
C ALA A 17 -14.04 14.05 10.87
N VAL A 18 -14.45 14.08 9.60
CA VAL A 18 -15.61 14.86 9.15
C VAL A 18 -16.90 14.05 9.12
N ASN A 19 -16.82 12.74 9.40
CA ASN A 19 -17.92 11.78 9.31
C ASN A 19 -18.62 11.82 7.95
N GLU A 20 -17.83 11.73 6.88
CA GLU A 20 -18.28 11.66 5.50
C GLU A 20 -17.69 10.38 4.89
N PRO A 21 -18.51 9.45 4.38
CA PRO A 21 -19.97 9.46 4.44
C PRO A 21 -20.51 9.35 5.90
N PRO A 22 -21.78 9.71 6.16
CA PRO A 22 -22.33 9.77 7.53
C PRO A 22 -22.26 8.47 8.34
N HIS A 23 -22.12 7.32 7.69
CA HIS A 23 -22.08 6.00 8.30
C HIS A 23 -20.65 5.43 8.43
N ILE A 24 -19.60 6.18 8.05
CA ILE A 24 -18.22 5.67 8.09
C ILE A 24 -17.80 5.23 9.50
N GLY A 25 -18.22 5.95 10.55
CA GLY A 25 -17.93 5.56 11.93
C GLY A 25 -18.65 4.29 12.39
N GLU A 26 -19.71 3.86 11.69
CA GLU A 26 -20.38 2.59 11.95
C GLU A 26 -19.63 1.42 11.30
N ILE A 27 -19.04 1.65 10.11
CA ILE A 27 -18.21 0.67 9.40
C ILE A 27 -16.84 0.56 10.05
N TYR A 28 -16.19 1.69 10.26
CA TYR A 28 -14.81 1.81 10.75
C TYR A 28 -14.77 2.65 12.04
N PRO A 29 -15.19 2.10 13.19
CA PRO A 29 -15.25 2.84 14.45
C PRO A 29 -13.88 3.31 14.97
N ASP A 30 -12.82 2.60 14.63
CA ASP A 30 -11.43 2.96 14.91
C ASP A 30 -10.69 3.48 13.65
N GLY A 31 -11.46 3.89 12.64
CA GLY A 31 -11.00 4.30 11.32
C GLY A 31 -10.45 3.17 10.45
N ILE A 32 -10.23 3.49 9.17
CA ILE A 32 -9.78 2.51 8.15
C ILE A 32 -8.45 1.87 8.56
N HIS A 33 -7.53 2.69 9.08
CA HIS A 33 -6.26 2.23 9.67
C HIS A 33 -6.45 1.23 10.82
N GLY A 34 -7.48 1.42 11.65
CA GLY A 34 -7.83 0.51 12.75
C GLY A 34 -8.25 -0.86 12.22
N ALA A 35 -9.14 -0.88 11.21
CA ALA A 35 -9.60 -2.13 10.57
C ALA A 35 -8.45 -2.88 9.88
N ILE A 36 -7.61 -2.17 9.10
CA ILE A 36 -6.44 -2.76 8.45
C ILE A 36 -5.48 -3.32 9.51
N ALA A 37 -5.15 -2.56 10.55
CA ALA A 37 -4.25 -3.02 11.61
C ALA A 37 -4.83 -4.24 12.34
N ALA A 38 -6.14 -4.25 12.62
CA ALA A 38 -6.82 -5.38 13.23
C ALA A 38 -6.78 -6.64 12.34
N GLY A 39 -7.00 -6.49 11.02
CA GLY A 39 -6.91 -7.58 10.05
C GLY A 39 -5.51 -8.17 9.91
N LEU A 40 -4.45 -7.37 10.11
CA LEU A 40 -3.06 -7.83 10.05
C LEU A 40 -2.61 -8.58 11.31
N ARG A 41 -3.10 -8.21 12.50
CA ARG A 41 -2.67 -8.78 13.79
C ARG A 41 -2.73 -10.32 13.85
N PRO A 42 -3.80 -11.01 13.40
CA PRO A 42 -3.85 -12.47 13.37
C PRO A 42 -2.78 -13.12 12.51
N HIS A 43 -2.30 -12.44 11.47
CA HIS A 43 -1.25 -12.93 10.57
C HIS A 43 0.17 -12.67 11.12
N TYR A 44 0.31 -11.66 11.97
CA TYR A 44 1.59 -11.23 12.53
C TYR A 44 1.50 -10.94 14.05
N PRO A 45 1.28 -11.96 14.89
CA PRO A 45 1.14 -11.77 16.34
C PRO A 45 2.40 -11.16 16.98
N GLU A 46 3.56 -11.45 16.38
CA GLU A 46 4.85 -10.94 16.81
C GLU A 46 5.29 -9.70 16.03
N ALA A 47 4.44 -9.02 15.24
CA ALA A 47 4.78 -7.76 14.56
C ALA A 47 4.36 -6.53 15.38
N ASP A 48 5.14 -5.44 15.27
CA ASP A 48 4.78 -4.14 15.82
C ASP A 48 3.93 -3.42 14.78
N ILE A 49 2.62 -3.36 15.00
CA ILE A 49 1.66 -2.78 14.07
C ILE A 49 1.15 -1.48 14.69
N THR A 50 1.58 -0.38 14.11
CA THR A 50 1.25 0.98 14.55
C THR A 50 0.48 1.72 13.47
N THR A 51 -0.25 2.76 13.86
CA THR A 51 -1.03 3.59 12.95
C THR A 51 -0.53 5.03 12.97
N ALA A 52 -0.86 5.80 11.93
CA ALA A 52 -0.64 7.24 11.85
C ALA A 52 -1.70 7.88 10.96
N VAL A 53 -2.00 9.15 11.20
CA VAL A 53 -2.93 9.92 10.38
C VAL A 53 -2.38 11.26 9.92
N LEU A 54 -3.04 11.88 8.93
CA LEU A 54 -2.64 13.18 8.38
C LEU A 54 -2.54 14.28 9.45
N ALA A 55 -3.42 14.24 10.46
CA ALA A 55 -3.52 15.24 11.52
C ALA A 55 -2.40 15.14 12.58
N ASP A 56 -1.65 14.05 12.61
CA ASP A 56 -0.53 13.89 13.53
C ASP A 56 0.61 14.86 13.18
N GLU A 57 1.46 15.17 14.16
CA GLU A 57 2.69 15.93 13.90
C GLU A 57 3.53 15.22 12.83
N GLU A 58 3.96 15.97 11.82
CA GLU A 58 4.63 15.43 10.62
C GLU A 58 3.87 14.29 9.93
N HIS A 59 2.53 14.30 10.04
CA HIS A 59 1.63 13.26 9.55
C HIS A 59 1.93 11.87 10.16
N GLY A 60 2.59 11.84 11.32
CA GLY A 60 3.04 10.61 11.98
C GLY A 60 4.19 9.91 11.26
N LEU A 61 4.89 10.60 10.35
CA LEU A 61 5.94 10.06 9.48
C LEU A 61 7.28 10.80 9.66
N ALA A 62 7.61 11.12 10.92
CA ALA A 62 8.91 11.66 11.30
C ALA A 62 10.07 10.71 10.88
N GLU A 63 11.31 11.20 10.80
CA GLU A 63 12.46 10.42 10.30
C GLU A 63 12.71 9.17 11.15
N GLU A 64 12.60 9.31 12.46
CA GLU A 64 12.83 8.25 13.45
C GLU A 64 11.78 7.16 13.30
N VAL A 65 10.54 7.54 12.98
CA VAL A 65 9.44 6.61 12.71
C VAL A 65 9.72 5.80 11.44
N LEU A 66 10.18 6.45 10.36
CA LEU A 66 10.42 5.76 9.08
C LEU A 66 11.67 4.87 9.11
N VAL A 67 12.70 5.22 9.90
CA VAL A 67 13.83 4.32 10.22
C VAL A 67 13.32 3.04 10.89
N GLU A 68 12.32 3.17 11.76
CA GLU A 68 11.70 2.05 12.48
C GLU A 68 10.49 1.45 11.75
N THR A 69 10.30 1.72 10.46
CA THR A 69 9.21 1.14 9.65
C THR A 69 9.78 0.24 8.56
N ASP A 70 9.44 -1.05 8.57
CA ASP A 70 9.84 -2.00 7.53
C ASP A 70 8.88 -1.96 6.33
N VAL A 71 7.57 -1.87 6.61
CA VAL A 71 6.51 -1.74 5.61
C VAL A 71 5.54 -0.65 6.01
N LEU A 72 5.31 0.30 5.10
CA LEU A 72 4.30 1.35 5.22
C LEU A 72 3.10 0.99 4.34
N LEU A 73 1.91 0.93 4.93
CA LEU A 73 0.64 0.89 4.19
C LEU A 73 0.09 2.33 4.11
N TRP A 74 -0.51 2.68 2.97
CA TRP A 74 -0.98 4.04 2.69
C TRP A 74 -2.39 4.02 2.10
N TRP A 75 -3.34 4.60 2.83
CA TRP A 75 -4.68 4.94 2.33
C TRP A 75 -4.90 6.45 2.42
N GLY A 76 -5.50 7.07 1.40
CA GLY A 76 -5.93 8.47 1.43
C GLY A 76 -6.78 8.82 0.22
N HIS A 77 -7.55 9.91 0.29
CA HIS A 77 -8.55 10.22 -0.73
C HIS A 77 -8.72 11.75 -0.95
N MET A 78 -9.31 12.47 0.00
CA MET A 78 -9.78 13.85 -0.24
C MET A 78 -8.71 14.93 0.02
N ALA A 79 -7.63 14.59 0.72
CA ALA A 79 -6.62 15.53 1.22
C ALA A 79 -5.20 15.15 0.80
N HIS A 80 -5.01 14.45 -0.33
CA HIS A 80 -3.70 14.16 -0.89
C HIS A 80 -2.78 15.39 -1.03
N ALA A 81 -3.37 16.55 -1.37
CA ALA A 81 -2.66 17.80 -1.52
C ALA A 81 -2.06 18.33 -0.21
N GLU A 82 -2.65 17.97 0.94
CA GLU A 82 -2.27 18.45 2.27
C GLU A 82 -1.07 17.71 2.86
N VAL A 83 -0.74 16.52 2.34
CA VAL A 83 0.50 15.82 2.72
C VAL A 83 1.68 16.69 2.27
N SER A 84 2.47 17.17 3.22
CA SER A 84 3.55 18.11 2.90
C SER A 84 4.64 17.46 2.05
N ASP A 85 5.18 18.22 1.10
CA ASP A 85 6.17 17.69 0.14
C ASP A 85 7.44 17.21 0.84
N ALA A 86 7.82 17.81 1.98
CA ALA A 86 8.94 17.36 2.79
C ALA A 86 8.74 15.92 3.30
N ILE A 87 7.52 15.57 3.71
CA ILE A 87 7.16 14.21 4.15
C ILE A 87 7.15 13.25 2.95
N VAL A 88 6.64 13.70 1.80
CA VAL A 88 6.68 12.90 0.57
C VAL A 88 8.13 12.58 0.15
N GLU A 89 9.03 13.55 0.16
CA GLU A 89 10.45 13.33 -0.15
C GLU A 89 11.12 12.38 0.84
N ARG A 90 10.77 12.49 2.13
CA ARG A 90 11.26 11.59 3.16
C ARG A 90 10.81 10.15 2.90
N VAL A 91 9.50 9.92 2.75
CA VAL A 91 8.96 8.59 2.46
C VAL A 91 9.55 8.03 1.17
N HIS A 92 9.65 8.84 0.12
CA HIS A 92 10.28 8.47 -1.14
C HIS A 92 11.71 7.95 -0.94
N ARG A 93 12.55 8.67 -0.18
CA ARG A 93 13.91 8.25 0.15
C ARG A 93 13.96 6.93 0.93
N HIS A 94 13.05 6.71 1.88
CA HIS A 94 12.97 5.45 2.62
C HIS A 94 12.53 4.28 1.74
N VAL A 95 11.58 4.49 0.83
CA VAL A 95 11.17 3.48 -0.16
C VAL A 95 12.35 3.14 -1.06
N LEU A 96 13.00 4.13 -1.67
CA LEU A 96 14.21 3.88 -2.48
C LEU A 96 15.30 3.15 -1.71
N GLY A 97 15.40 3.40 -0.39
CA GLY A 97 16.34 2.74 0.50
C GLY A 97 16.01 1.30 0.86
N GLY A 98 14.78 0.82 0.63
CA GLY A 98 14.40 -0.57 0.92
C GLY A 98 13.12 -0.76 1.73
N MET A 99 12.50 0.32 2.21
CA MET A 99 11.20 0.23 2.89
C MET A 99 10.14 -0.30 1.91
N GLY A 100 9.33 -1.26 2.37
CA GLY A 100 8.15 -1.70 1.63
C GLY A 100 7.06 -0.63 1.64
N LEU A 101 6.33 -0.49 0.54
CA LEU A 101 5.17 0.39 0.44
C LEU A 101 3.98 -0.38 -0.11
N ILE A 102 2.85 -0.34 0.59
CA ILE A 102 1.58 -0.87 0.08
C ILE A 102 0.62 0.31 -0.07
N VAL A 103 0.21 0.58 -1.30
CA VAL A 103 -0.72 1.66 -1.62
C VAL A 103 -2.11 1.07 -1.85
N LEU A 104 -3.10 1.65 -1.19
CA LEU A 104 -4.44 1.10 -1.12
C LEU A 104 -5.44 2.02 -1.80
N HIS A 105 -6.27 1.46 -2.67
CA HIS A 105 -7.46 2.11 -3.22
C HIS A 105 -7.17 3.51 -3.79
N SER A 106 -7.82 4.57 -3.27
CA SER A 106 -7.67 5.98 -3.62
C SER A 106 -6.26 6.53 -3.40
N GLY A 107 -5.42 5.80 -2.64
CA GLY A 107 -3.98 6.02 -2.55
C GLY A 107 -3.26 6.02 -3.91
N HIS A 108 -3.88 5.53 -4.98
CA HIS A 108 -3.37 5.69 -6.35
C HIS A 108 -3.09 7.16 -6.72
N PHE A 109 -3.78 8.12 -6.09
CA PHE A 109 -3.60 9.55 -6.35
C PHE A 109 -2.75 10.26 -5.28
N ALA A 110 -2.19 9.51 -4.33
CA ALA A 110 -1.28 10.05 -3.33
C ALA A 110 0.01 10.59 -3.97
N LYS A 111 0.50 11.72 -3.45
CA LYS A 111 1.76 12.35 -3.90
C LYS A 111 2.94 11.38 -3.92
N ILE A 112 3.03 10.49 -2.92
CA ILE A 112 4.12 9.50 -2.85
C ILE A 112 4.05 8.47 -3.99
N PHE A 113 2.85 8.01 -4.35
CA PHE A 113 2.68 6.99 -5.38
C PHE A 113 2.91 7.58 -6.78
N THR A 114 2.31 8.74 -7.07
CA THR A 114 2.54 9.46 -8.32
C THR A 114 4.01 9.85 -8.52
N LYS A 115 4.70 10.28 -7.44
CA LYS A 115 6.14 10.55 -7.48
C LYS A 115 6.97 9.32 -7.79
N LEU A 116 6.66 8.18 -7.18
CA LEU A 116 7.39 6.92 -7.41
C LEU A 116 7.16 6.36 -8.81
N LEU A 117 5.96 6.51 -9.37
CA LEU A 117 5.60 5.94 -10.67
C LEU A 117 5.91 6.87 -11.85
N GLY A 118 5.90 8.19 -11.64
CA GLY A 118 6.23 9.17 -12.68
C GLY A 118 5.12 9.39 -13.71
N THR A 119 3.89 8.97 -13.41
CA THR A 119 2.69 9.13 -14.24
C THR A 119 1.58 9.81 -13.45
N SER A 120 0.46 10.15 -14.09
CA SER A 120 -0.65 10.80 -13.39
C SER A 120 -1.36 9.85 -12.42
N CYS A 121 -1.28 8.53 -12.63
CA CYS A 121 -2.03 7.52 -11.90
C CYS A 121 -3.55 7.76 -11.95
N SER A 122 -4.04 8.46 -12.98
CA SER A 122 -5.47 8.70 -13.21
C SER A 122 -6.15 7.43 -13.73
N LEU A 123 -7.45 7.33 -13.50
CA LEU A 123 -8.29 6.19 -13.88
C LEU A 123 -9.74 6.65 -14.11
N ALA A 124 -10.56 5.78 -14.72
CA ALA A 124 -12.02 5.96 -14.73
C ALA A 124 -12.59 5.43 -13.41
N TRP A 125 -13.66 6.06 -12.90
CA TRP A 125 -14.30 5.62 -11.66
C TRP A 125 -15.82 5.79 -11.69
N ARG A 126 -16.53 5.03 -10.84
CA ARG A 126 -17.97 5.15 -10.58
C ARG A 126 -18.30 4.57 -9.21
N ASN A 127 -18.96 5.34 -8.35
CA ASN A 127 -19.38 4.90 -7.02
C ASN A 127 -20.89 4.63 -6.97
N GLU A 128 -21.30 3.42 -7.38
CA GLU A 128 -22.70 2.96 -7.38
C GLU A 128 -22.90 1.66 -6.56
N GLY A 129 -21.95 1.31 -5.69
CA GLY A 129 -22.03 0.10 -4.84
C GLY A 129 -22.11 -1.20 -5.65
N GLU A 130 -21.28 -1.33 -6.68
CA GLU A 130 -21.35 -2.48 -7.59
C GLU A 130 -20.50 -3.65 -7.10
N ARG A 131 -20.86 -4.87 -7.52
CA ARG A 131 -20.04 -6.06 -7.25
C ARG A 131 -18.72 -6.00 -8.02
N GLU A 132 -17.61 -6.18 -7.30
CA GLU A 132 -16.28 -6.42 -7.84
C GLU A 132 -15.93 -7.92 -7.77
N LEU A 133 -15.40 -8.47 -8.87
CA LEU A 133 -14.75 -9.78 -8.89
C LEU A 133 -13.24 -9.58 -9.10
N VAL A 134 -12.44 -9.89 -8.09
CA VAL A 134 -10.98 -9.78 -8.16
C VAL A 134 -10.39 -11.13 -8.56
N TRP A 135 -9.94 -11.23 -9.81
CA TRP A 135 -9.39 -12.46 -10.40
C TRP A 135 -7.89 -12.55 -10.16
N THR A 136 -7.43 -13.68 -9.64
CA THR A 136 -6.01 -14.00 -9.53
C THR A 136 -5.48 -14.43 -10.90
N VAL A 137 -4.59 -13.63 -11.49
CA VAL A 137 -3.95 -13.92 -12.79
C VAL A 137 -2.49 -14.35 -12.67
N LYS A 138 -1.87 -14.17 -11.51
CA LYS A 138 -0.53 -14.71 -11.18
C LYS A 138 -0.56 -15.57 -9.91
N PRO A 139 -1.14 -16.79 -9.97
CA PRO A 139 -1.34 -17.64 -8.79
C PRO A 139 -0.04 -18.14 -8.14
N SER A 140 1.09 -18.05 -8.83
CA SER A 140 2.41 -18.41 -8.28
C SER A 140 3.07 -17.31 -7.45
N HIS A 141 2.48 -16.10 -7.41
CA HIS A 141 3.06 -14.98 -6.69
C HIS A 141 2.80 -15.12 -5.17
N PRO A 142 3.76 -14.80 -4.27
CA PRO A 142 3.56 -14.91 -2.83
C PRO A 142 2.34 -14.15 -2.30
N ILE A 143 1.98 -13.02 -2.92
CA ILE A 143 0.79 -12.23 -2.55
C ILE A 143 -0.52 -13.03 -2.74
N ALA A 144 -0.57 -13.95 -3.72
CA ALA A 144 -1.74 -14.76 -4.02
C ALA A 144 -1.82 -16.05 -3.16
N GLU A 145 -0.89 -16.28 -2.24
CA GLU A 145 -0.84 -17.49 -1.41
C GLU A 145 -2.10 -17.64 -0.54
N GLY A 146 -2.90 -18.68 -0.81
CA GLY A 146 -4.11 -18.98 -0.03
C GLY A 146 -5.26 -17.98 -0.22
N VAL A 147 -5.25 -17.22 -1.33
CA VAL A 147 -6.31 -16.28 -1.72
C VAL A 147 -7.33 -16.98 -2.61
N ASP A 148 -8.62 -16.79 -2.34
CA ASP A 148 -9.71 -17.32 -3.17
C ASP A 148 -9.69 -16.70 -4.58
N ASN A 149 -10.19 -17.44 -5.58
CA ASN A 149 -10.26 -16.96 -6.96
C ASN A 149 -11.61 -17.26 -7.62
N PRO A 150 -12.40 -16.23 -7.98
CA PRO A 150 -12.18 -14.81 -7.66
C PRO A 150 -12.43 -14.50 -6.18
N ILE A 151 -11.88 -13.41 -5.67
CA ILE A 151 -12.43 -12.76 -4.48
C ILE A 151 -13.72 -12.06 -4.93
N VAL A 152 -14.82 -12.29 -4.21
CA VAL A 152 -16.12 -11.67 -4.49
C VAL A 152 -16.37 -10.59 -3.46
N ILE A 153 -16.31 -9.32 -3.87
CA ILE A 153 -16.63 -8.17 -3.02
C ILE A 153 -18.04 -7.69 -3.41
N PRO A 154 -19.04 -7.76 -2.51
CA PRO A 154 -20.43 -7.49 -2.86
C PRO A 154 -20.69 -6.07 -3.36
N GLU A 155 -20.09 -5.07 -2.72
CA GLU A 155 -20.27 -3.64 -2.96
C GLU A 155 -18.88 -2.97 -2.86
N GLN A 156 -18.55 -2.16 -3.88
CA GLN A 156 -17.28 -1.45 -4.04
C GLN A 156 -17.41 -0.31 -5.06
N GLU A 157 -16.59 0.74 -4.92
CA GLU A 157 -16.35 1.73 -5.97
C GLU A 157 -15.63 1.11 -7.19
N MET A 158 -16.20 1.28 -8.38
CA MET A 158 -15.56 0.84 -9.61
C MET A 158 -14.37 1.73 -9.96
N TYR A 159 -13.21 1.12 -10.16
CA TYR A 159 -12.10 1.70 -10.95
C TYR A 159 -11.97 0.97 -12.29
N GLY A 160 -11.61 1.71 -13.33
CA GLY A 160 -11.57 1.23 -14.70
C GLY A 160 -10.32 1.65 -15.45
N GLU A 161 -9.84 0.79 -16.35
CA GLU A 161 -8.81 1.14 -17.33
C GLU A 161 -9.29 2.28 -18.26
N LEU A 162 -8.41 3.13 -18.80
CA LEU A 162 -6.95 3.15 -18.64
C LEU A 162 -6.54 3.67 -17.26
N PHE A 163 -5.80 2.85 -16.51
CA PHE A 163 -5.06 3.27 -15.34
C PHE A 163 -3.67 3.76 -15.78
N ASP A 164 -3.42 5.06 -15.66
CA ASP A 164 -2.18 5.71 -16.11
C ASP A 164 -1.02 5.43 -15.15
N ILE A 165 -0.54 4.19 -15.17
CA ILE A 165 0.64 3.69 -14.46
C ILE A 165 1.63 3.10 -15.46
N PRO A 166 2.94 3.07 -15.15
CA PRO A 166 3.90 2.30 -15.94
C PRO A 166 3.53 0.81 -15.92
N ASP A 167 4.06 0.05 -16.88
CA ASP A 167 3.93 -1.40 -16.86
C ASP A 167 4.42 -1.95 -15.51
N PRO A 168 3.59 -2.76 -14.82
CA PRO A 168 3.96 -3.29 -13.52
C PRO A 168 5.02 -4.38 -13.64
N ASP A 169 5.83 -4.55 -12.60
CA ASP A 169 6.78 -5.66 -12.53
C ASP A 169 6.01 -6.99 -12.55
N ASP A 170 4.92 -7.06 -11.78
CA ASP A 170 3.94 -8.14 -11.83
C ASP A 170 2.49 -7.63 -11.81
N LEU A 171 1.65 -8.23 -12.65
CA LEU A 171 0.19 -8.15 -12.57
C LEU A 171 -0.34 -9.39 -11.85
N ILE A 172 -0.87 -9.20 -10.64
CA ILE A 172 -1.31 -10.29 -9.75
C ILE A 172 -2.82 -10.46 -9.81
N PHE A 173 -3.55 -9.34 -9.78
CA PHE A 173 -5.01 -9.32 -9.78
C PHE A 173 -5.57 -8.45 -10.91
N ILE A 174 -6.66 -8.90 -11.51
CA ILE A 174 -7.51 -8.12 -12.41
C ILE A 174 -8.91 -8.10 -11.84
N SER A 175 -9.50 -6.93 -11.69
CA SER A 175 -10.90 -6.78 -11.31
C SER A 175 -11.80 -6.70 -12.54
N SER A 176 -13.01 -7.24 -12.40
CA SER A 176 -14.12 -7.02 -13.34
C SER A 176 -15.34 -6.53 -12.57
N PHE A 177 -16.00 -5.50 -13.10
CA PHE A 177 -17.15 -4.83 -12.46
C PHE A 177 -18.45 -5.07 -13.24
N ALA A 178 -19.59 -4.88 -12.59
CA ALA A 178 -20.90 -5.15 -13.18
C ALA A 178 -21.22 -4.24 -14.39
N GLY A 179 -20.72 -2.99 -14.40
CA GLY A 179 -20.81 -2.08 -15.54
C GLY A 179 -19.96 -2.46 -16.77
N GLY A 180 -19.11 -3.49 -16.66
CA GLY A 180 -18.31 -4.03 -17.77
C GLY A 180 -16.87 -3.55 -17.81
N GLU A 181 -16.46 -2.70 -16.87
CA GLU A 181 -15.07 -2.27 -16.72
C GLU A 181 -14.17 -3.39 -16.16
N VAL A 182 -12.88 -3.27 -16.49
CA VAL A 182 -11.81 -4.08 -15.90
C VAL A 182 -10.73 -3.16 -15.36
N PHE A 183 -9.93 -3.67 -14.42
CA PHE A 183 -8.87 -2.89 -13.78
C PHE A 183 -7.70 -3.79 -13.37
N ARG A 184 -6.47 -3.34 -13.58
CA ARG A 184 -5.26 -3.96 -13.01
C ARG A 184 -5.19 -3.68 -11.49
N SER A 185 -6.01 -4.41 -10.74
CA SER A 185 -6.32 -4.15 -9.33
C SER A 185 -5.30 -4.63 -8.32
N GLY A 186 -4.28 -5.36 -8.75
CA GLY A 186 -3.19 -5.81 -7.90
C GLY A 186 -1.90 -5.89 -8.68
N VAL A 187 -1.00 -4.93 -8.45
CA VAL A 187 0.24 -4.80 -9.20
C VAL A 187 1.43 -4.48 -8.32
N THR A 188 2.62 -4.91 -8.71
CA THR A 188 3.86 -4.62 -8.00
C THR A 188 4.81 -3.76 -8.81
N PHE A 189 5.69 -3.05 -8.10
CA PHE A 189 6.80 -2.30 -8.66
C PHE A 189 8.01 -2.36 -7.74
N THR A 190 9.19 -2.18 -8.32
CA THR A 190 10.44 -1.99 -7.59
C THR A 190 10.97 -0.58 -7.86
N ARG A 191 11.35 0.14 -6.80
CA ARG A 191 11.99 1.46 -6.89
C ARG A 191 13.17 1.54 -5.94
N GLY A 192 14.37 1.75 -6.47
CA GLY A 192 15.60 1.57 -5.70
C GLY A 192 15.66 0.14 -5.16
N LYS A 193 15.79 0.00 -3.83
CA LYS A 193 15.72 -1.29 -3.15
C LYS A 193 14.31 -1.60 -2.60
N GLY A 194 13.36 -0.67 -2.67
CA GLY A 194 12.01 -0.82 -2.12
C GLY A 194 11.09 -1.63 -3.03
N ARG A 195 10.20 -2.38 -2.38
CA ARG A 195 9.13 -3.13 -3.03
C ARG A 195 7.79 -2.43 -2.80
N ILE A 196 7.05 -2.21 -3.87
CA ILE A 196 5.77 -1.51 -3.86
C ILE A 196 4.69 -2.48 -4.31
N PHE A 197 3.58 -2.53 -3.58
CA PHE A 197 2.37 -3.23 -3.98
C PHE A 197 1.19 -2.26 -3.99
N TYR A 198 0.46 -2.17 -5.09
CA TYR A 198 -0.80 -1.44 -5.15
C TYR A 198 -1.95 -2.44 -5.18
N PHE A 199 -2.96 -2.21 -4.34
CA PHE A 199 -4.18 -3.02 -4.27
C PHE A 199 -5.42 -2.14 -4.27
N SER A 200 -6.30 -2.35 -5.25
CA SER A 200 -7.44 -1.47 -5.56
C SER A 200 -8.59 -1.51 -4.55
N PRO A 201 -9.02 -2.65 -3.99
CA PRO A 201 -10.19 -2.67 -3.12
C PRO A 201 -10.00 -1.86 -1.83
N GLY A 202 -10.97 -0.99 -1.51
CA GLY A 202 -10.94 -0.27 -0.24
C GLY A 202 -11.67 1.06 -0.16
N ASP A 203 -12.81 1.23 -0.84
CA ASP A 203 -13.62 2.44 -0.68
C ASP A 203 -14.09 2.63 0.77
N GLN A 204 -14.21 3.90 1.18
CA GLN A 204 -14.57 4.28 2.54
C GLN A 204 -16.03 4.00 2.90
N GLU A 205 -16.93 3.86 1.92
CA GLU A 205 -18.36 3.65 2.13
C GLU A 205 -18.72 2.19 2.40
N ASP A 206 -17.79 1.26 2.18
CA ASP A 206 -17.98 -0.20 2.24
C ASP A 206 -17.01 -0.88 3.24
N PRO A 207 -17.41 -1.99 3.92
CA PRO A 207 -16.58 -2.74 4.88
C PRO A 207 -15.52 -3.64 4.22
N VAL A 208 -14.84 -3.15 3.18
CA VAL A 208 -13.90 -3.92 2.35
C VAL A 208 -12.73 -4.46 3.17
N TYR A 209 -12.23 -3.69 4.15
CA TYR A 209 -11.09 -4.10 4.99
C TYR A 209 -11.45 -5.14 6.06
N ASP A 210 -12.74 -5.43 6.26
CA ASP A 210 -13.21 -6.55 7.08
C ASP A 210 -13.33 -7.85 6.29
N HIS A 211 -13.19 -7.80 4.95
CA HIS A 211 -13.28 -8.98 4.10
C HIS A 211 -12.07 -9.92 4.32
N PRO A 212 -12.24 -11.20 4.70
CA PRO A 212 -11.12 -12.08 5.06
C PRO A 212 -10.08 -12.27 3.96
N GLN A 213 -10.51 -12.33 2.69
CA GLN A 213 -9.60 -12.45 1.55
C GLN A 213 -8.83 -11.15 1.28
N VAL A 214 -9.41 -9.98 1.57
CA VAL A 214 -8.69 -8.69 1.47
C VAL A 214 -7.61 -8.65 2.54
N GLN A 215 -7.96 -8.99 3.79
CA GLN A 215 -6.99 -9.09 4.89
C GLN A 215 -5.84 -10.06 4.58
N ARG A 216 -6.15 -11.21 3.98
CA ARG A 216 -5.15 -12.19 3.51
C ARG A 216 -4.21 -11.58 2.46
N VAL A 217 -4.75 -10.90 1.45
CA VAL A 217 -3.96 -10.24 0.40
C VAL A 217 -3.04 -9.18 1.01
N LEU A 218 -3.56 -8.33 1.91
CA LEU A 218 -2.77 -7.30 2.58
C LEU A 218 -1.66 -7.92 3.43
N ALA A 219 -1.96 -8.99 4.18
CA ALA A 219 -0.94 -9.71 4.94
C ALA A 219 0.15 -10.25 3.99
N ASN A 220 -0.22 -11.02 2.97
CA ASN A 220 0.76 -11.55 2.03
C ASN A 220 1.57 -10.42 1.33
N GLY A 221 0.94 -9.29 1.03
CA GLY A 221 1.57 -8.06 0.56
C GLY A 221 2.64 -7.54 1.51
N VAL A 222 2.34 -7.45 2.81
CA VAL A 222 3.29 -7.05 3.86
C VAL A 222 4.48 -8.02 3.91
N LYS A 223 4.22 -9.33 3.93
CA LYS A 223 5.29 -10.35 3.93
C LYS A 223 6.18 -10.25 2.70
N TRP A 224 5.61 -9.99 1.53
CA TRP A 224 6.34 -9.86 0.27
C TRP A 224 7.17 -8.56 0.20
N ALA A 225 6.61 -7.46 0.70
CA ALA A 225 7.25 -6.15 0.68
C ALA A 225 8.34 -6.01 1.75
N ALA A 226 8.20 -6.72 2.88
CA ALA A 226 9.19 -6.72 3.96
C ALA A 226 10.52 -7.33 3.49
N GLN A 227 11.62 -6.65 3.80
CA GLN A 227 12.99 -7.06 3.47
C GLN A 227 13.90 -6.94 4.71
N PRO A 228 13.70 -7.77 5.75
CA PRO A 228 14.33 -7.58 7.07
C PRO A 228 15.86 -7.69 7.07
N ASP A 229 16.44 -8.40 6.09
CA ASP A 229 17.89 -8.59 5.97
C ASP A 229 18.56 -7.57 5.02
N LEU A 230 17.78 -6.63 4.47
CA LEU A 230 18.29 -5.64 3.54
C LEU A 230 18.94 -4.46 4.29
N ASP A 231 20.17 -4.11 3.91
CA ASP A 231 20.78 -2.84 4.31
C ASP A 231 19.98 -1.66 3.71
N ARG A 232 19.22 -0.98 4.57
CA ARG A 232 18.37 0.15 4.20
C ARG A 232 19.21 1.40 3.96
N SER A 233 19.49 1.66 2.69
CA SER A 233 20.21 2.84 2.24
C SER A 233 19.80 3.18 0.80
N ALA A 234 19.41 4.43 0.58
CA ALA A 234 19.03 4.89 -0.75
C ALA A 234 20.21 4.72 -1.73
N PRO A 235 19.97 4.39 -3.01
CA PRO A 235 21.02 4.36 -4.02
C PRO A 235 21.70 5.72 -4.14
N GLU A 236 23.03 5.73 -4.13
CA GLU A 236 23.85 6.94 -4.20
C GLU A 236 24.86 6.84 -5.34
N VAL A 237 25.24 7.99 -5.90
CA VAL A 237 26.35 8.07 -6.84
C VAL A 237 27.65 7.82 -6.08
N ARG A 238 28.38 6.78 -6.47
CA ARG A 238 29.68 6.42 -5.86
C ARG A 238 30.76 6.37 -6.93
N ASN A 239 31.92 6.97 -6.63
CA ASN A 239 33.13 6.79 -7.44
C ASN A 239 33.90 5.58 -6.91
N ALA A 240 33.60 4.39 -7.45
CA ALA A 240 34.21 3.15 -7.00
C ALA A 240 35.68 3.06 -7.47
N PRO A 241 36.67 2.96 -6.57
CA PRO A 241 38.07 2.86 -6.97
C PRO A 241 38.34 1.52 -7.68
N ARG A 242 39.25 1.50 -8.67
CA ARG A 242 39.68 0.24 -9.30
C ARG A 242 40.22 -0.72 -8.23
N GLY A 243 39.82 -1.99 -8.28
CA GLY A 243 40.25 -3.03 -7.34
C GLY A 243 39.49 -3.09 -6.01
N TRP A 244 38.41 -2.31 -5.81
CA TRP A 244 37.63 -2.32 -4.55
C TRP A 244 37.09 -3.69 -4.13
N TYR A 245 36.93 -4.61 -5.08
CA TYR A 245 36.43 -5.97 -4.87
C TYR A 245 37.54 -6.98 -4.51
N GLU A 246 38.81 -6.63 -4.68
CA GLU A 246 39.95 -7.54 -4.45
C GLU A 246 40.27 -7.70 -2.96
N THR A 247 39.80 -6.80 -2.10
CA THR A 247 40.03 -6.80 -0.64
C THR A 247 38.90 -7.42 0.18
N SER A 248 37.83 -7.93 -0.44
CA SER A 248 36.73 -8.60 0.27
C SER A 248 36.99 -10.10 0.45
N ALA A 249 38.10 -10.44 1.11
CA ALA A 249 38.38 -11.78 1.61
C ALA A 249 39.26 -11.68 2.88
N MET A 250 38.64 -11.47 4.03
CA MET A 250 39.10 -11.91 5.35
C MET A 250 37.96 -11.82 6.36
#